data_AF-A0A0S4WLX0-F1
#
_entry.id   AF-A0A0S4WLX0-F1
#
_cell.length_a   1.000
_cell.length_b   1.000
_cell.length_c   1.000
_cell.angle_alpha   90.00
_cell.angle_beta   90.00
_cell.angle_gamma   90.00
#
_symmetry.space_group_name_H-M   'P 1'
#
loop_
_entity.id
_entity.type
_entity.pdbx_description
1 polymer ?
#
loop_
_entity_poly.entity_id
_entity_poly.type
_entity_poly.pdbx_seq_one_letter_code
_entity_poly.pdbx_strand_id
1 'polypeptide(L)'
;MTLHQETVPLRSREPSPPPSEADEPAWHLYEEVFESGAVHLELCGVSAVLSTREQGGPNVVLRLPIETAKQLGLHTIVSPERWERACGSEK
;
A
#
# COMPACT_ATOMS: atom_id res chain seq x y z
N MET A 1 12.42 59.47 -20.70
CA MET A 1 12.42 59.42 -19.23
C MET A 1 11.58 58.23 -18.81
N THR A 2 12.06 57.49 -17.82
CA THR A 2 11.97 56.03 -17.66
C THR A 2 10.60 55.50 -17.23
N LEU A 3 10.08 54.51 -17.96
CA LEU A 3 8.92 53.69 -17.57
C LEU A 3 9.35 52.74 -16.45
N HIS A 4 8.92 53.00 -15.22
CA HIS A 4 9.17 52.10 -14.10
C HIS A 4 8.19 50.93 -14.20
N GLN A 5 8.65 49.79 -14.73
CA GLN A 5 7.96 48.52 -14.52
C GLN A 5 8.35 48.00 -13.14
N GLU A 6 7.43 48.11 -12.19
CA GLU A 6 7.53 47.44 -10.90
C GLU A 6 7.44 45.93 -11.14
N THR A 7 8.54 45.23 -10.87
CA THR A 7 8.57 43.77 -10.82
C THR A 7 7.86 43.34 -9.55
N VAL A 8 6.61 42.86 -9.68
CA VAL A 8 5.92 42.21 -8.57
C VAL A 8 6.66 40.91 -8.24
N PRO A 9 7.16 40.70 -7.01
CA PRO A 9 7.81 39.45 -6.68
C PRO A 9 6.77 38.33 -6.79
N LEU A 10 7.11 37.29 -7.55
CA LEU A 10 6.35 36.04 -7.62
C LEU A 10 6.12 35.59 -6.18
N ARG A 11 4.89 35.74 -5.69
CA ARG A 11 4.46 35.17 -4.41
C ARG A 11 4.78 33.69 -4.51
N SER A 12 5.84 33.26 -3.83
CA SER A 12 6.27 31.88 -3.74
C SER A 12 5.05 31.06 -3.38
N ARG A 13 4.53 30.32 -4.35
CA ARG A 13 3.57 29.27 -4.07
C ARG A 13 4.39 28.19 -3.41
N GLU A 14 4.61 28.33 -2.09
CA GLU A 14 5.13 27.26 -1.27
C GLU A 14 4.31 26.02 -1.62
N PRO A 15 4.94 24.93 -2.09
CA PRO A 15 4.21 23.70 -2.33
C PRO A 15 3.58 23.32 -0.99
N SER A 16 2.26 23.12 -0.98
CA SER A 16 1.58 22.57 0.18
C SER A 16 2.35 21.33 0.65
N PRO A 17 2.59 21.15 1.95
CA PRO A 17 3.22 19.92 2.43
C PRO A 17 2.41 18.73 1.88
N PRO A 18 3.08 17.65 1.43
CA PRO A 18 2.38 16.46 0.97
C PRO A 18 1.41 16.02 2.07
N PRO A 19 0.22 15.48 1.71
CA PRO A 19 -0.71 14.95 2.70
C PRO A 19 0.07 14.01 3.61
N SER A 20 -0.05 14.21 4.93
CA SER A 20 0.75 13.53 5.94
C SER A 20 0.88 12.04 5.65
N GLU A 21 2.12 11.54 5.65
CA GLU A 21 2.53 10.13 5.45
C GLU A 21 1.91 9.13 6.45
N ALA A 22 0.95 9.57 7.27
CA ALA A 22 0.32 8.79 8.33
C ALA A 22 -0.95 8.04 7.87
N ASP A 23 -1.53 8.41 6.72
CA ASP A 23 -2.79 7.83 6.21
C ASP A 23 -2.60 6.97 4.95
N GLU A 24 -1.36 6.84 4.46
CA GLU A 24 -1.11 6.06 3.25
C GLU A 24 -1.17 4.55 3.57
N PRO A 25 -1.91 3.73 2.80
CA PRO A 25 -1.95 2.30 3.02
C PRO A 25 -0.54 1.71 2.92
N ALA A 26 -0.24 0.69 3.72
CA ALA A 26 1.06 0.00 3.70
C ALA A 26 1.24 -0.90 2.46
N TRP A 27 0.54 -0.60 1.36
CA TRP A 27 0.52 -1.36 0.13
C TRP A 27 0.19 -0.47 -1.07
N HIS A 28 0.69 -0.87 -2.24
CA HIS A 28 0.45 -0.19 -3.51
C HIS A 28 -0.09 -1.19 -4.53
N LEU A 29 -1.14 -0.81 -5.26
CA LEU A 29 -1.70 -1.60 -6.35
C LEU A 29 -1.48 -0.87 -7.67
N TYR A 30 -0.86 -1.53 -8.64
CA TYR A 30 -0.56 -0.93 -9.94
C TYR A 30 -0.68 -1.94 -11.08
N GLU A 31 -0.95 -1.44 -12.28
CA GLU A 31 -0.91 -2.22 -13.52
C GLU A 31 0.42 -1.93 -14.22
N GLU A 32 1.08 -2.96 -14.75
CA GLU A 32 2.23 -2.73 -15.60
C GLU A 32 1.78 -2.46 -17.03
N VAL A 33 2.27 -1.36 -17.60
CA VAL A 33 1.89 -0.87 -18.94
C VAL A 33 2.20 -1.90 -20.04
N PHE A 34 3.09 -2.86 -19.76
CA PHE A 34 3.55 -3.87 -20.71
C PHE A 34 2.99 -5.28 -20.45
N GLU A 35 2.22 -5.49 -19.37
CA GLU A 35 1.60 -6.77 -19.04
C GLU A 35 0.08 -6.61 -18.95
N SER A 36 -0.64 -7.02 -20.00
CA SER A 36 -2.10 -6.91 -20.02
C SER A 36 -2.74 -8.04 -19.22
N GLY A 37 -3.62 -7.69 -18.28
CA GLY A 37 -4.46 -8.64 -17.54
C GLY A 37 -3.91 -9.06 -16.17
N ALA A 38 -2.86 -8.39 -15.67
CA ALA A 38 -2.34 -8.58 -14.32
C ALA A 38 -2.34 -7.27 -13.53
N VAL A 39 -2.65 -7.37 -12.24
CA VAL A 39 -2.49 -6.28 -11.26
C VAL A 39 -1.41 -6.69 -10.27
N HIS A 40 -0.50 -5.76 -9.97
CA HIS A 40 0.60 -5.94 -9.05
C HIS A 40 0.25 -5.35 -7.70
N LEU A 41 0.35 -6.16 -6.65
CA LEU A 41 0.19 -5.72 -5.26
C LEU A 41 1.54 -5.73 -4.57
N GLU A 42 2.08 -4.54 -4.31
CA GLU A 42 3.26 -4.35 -3.47
C GLU A 42 2.83 -4.18 -2.02
N LEU A 43 3.52 -4.86 -1.11
CA LEU A 43 3.26 -4.83 0.33
C LEU A 43 4.51 -4.34 1.06
N CYS A 44 4.44 -3.18 1.70
CA CYS A 44 5.57 -2.60 2.42
C CYS A 44 5.71 -3.23 3.81
N GLY A 45 6.92 -3.66 4.17
CA GLY A 45 7.20 -4.20 5.51
C GLY A 45 6.63 -5.59 5.81
N VAL A 46 6.17 -6.32 4.79
CA VAL A 46 5.63 -7.68 4.92
C VAL A 46 6.73 -8.73 4.75
N SER A 47 6.74 -9.73 5.64
CA SER A 47 7.60 -10.91 5.47
C SER A 47 6.91 -11.96 4.60
N ALA A 48 7.59 -12.41 3.55
CA ALA A 48 7.15 -13.51 2.71
C ALA A 48 7.95 -14.78 3.02
N VAL A 49 7.25 -15.90 3.20
CA VAL A 49 7.88 -17.23 3.30
C VAL A 49 7.47 -18.03 2.07
N LEU A 50 8.45 -18.36 1.24
CA LEU A 50 8.27 -19.25 0.11
C LEU A 50 8.49 -20.70 0.58
N SER A 51 7.51 -21.56 0.34
CA SER A 51 7.63 -23.00 0.63
C SER A 51 7.27 -23.79 -0.60
N THR A 52 8.26 -24.51 -1.15
CA THR A 52 8.04 -25.44 -2.25
C THR A 52 7.59 -26.79 -1.67
N ARG A 53 6.45 -27.32 -2.14
CA ARG A 53 6.08 -28.71 -1.85
C ARG A 53 6.70 -29.61 -2.93
N GLU A 54 7.14 -30.81 -2.55
CA GLU A 54 7.76 -31.76 -3.49
C GLU A 54 6.83 -32.18 -4.66
N GLN A 55 5.50 -31.98 -4.55
CA GLN A 55 4.53 -32.42 -5.57
C GLN A 55 3.43 -31.39 -5.88
N GLY A 56 3.72 -30.10 -5.74
CA GLY A 56 2.80 -29.04 -6.08
C GLY A 56 3.57 -27.73 -6.03
N GLY A 57 3.29 -26.84 -6.98
CA GLY A 57 4.03 -25.58 -7.15
C GLY A 57 4.23 -24.78 -5.86
N PRO A 58 5.06 -23.72 -5.91
CA PRO A 58 5.42 -22.95 -4.73
C PRO A 58 4.16 -22.43 -4.02
N ASN A 59 4.06 -22.71 -2.72
CA ASN A 59 3.11 -22.05 -1.85
C ASN A 59 3.77 -20.82 -1.26
N VAL A 60 3.10 -19.67 -1.39
CA VAL A 60 3.57 -18.40 -0.83
C VAL A 60 2.73 -18.08 0.39
N VAL A 61 3.36 -17.96 1.54
CA VAL A 61 2.69 -17.52 2.78
C VAL A 61 3.19 -16.11 3.11
N LEU A 62 2.26 -15.15 3.10
CA LEU A 62 2.53 -13.76 3.46
C LEU A 62 2.09 -13.49 4.89
N ARG A 63 2.99 -12.96 5.72
CA ARG A 63 2.65 -12.51 7.08
C ARG A 63 2.29 -11.03 7.04
N LEU A 64 1.01 -10.75 6.88
CA LEU A 64 0.48 -9.38 6.86
C LEU A 64 0.24 -8.86 8.28
N PRO A 65 0.55 -7.58 8.56
CA PRO A 65 -0.03 -6.88 9.69
C PRO A 65 -1.57 -6.92 9.60
N ILE A 66 -2.24 -7.01 10.75
CA ILE A 66 -3.72 -7.08 10.80
C ILE A 66 -4.34 -5.86 10.11
N GLU A 67 -3.79 -4.66 10.32
CA GLU A 67 -4.28 -3.44 9.70
C GLU A 67 -4.19 -3.48 8.17
N THR A 68 -3.06 -3.96 7.61
CA THR A 68 -2.90 -4.18 6.17
C THR A 68 -3.93 -5.18 5.64
N ALA A 69 -4.14 -6.29 6.36
CA ALA A 69 -5.15 -7.29 5.99
C ALA A 69 -6.58 -6.73 6.02
N LYS A 70 -6.90 -5.81 6.94
CA LYS A 70 -8.17 -5.08 6.97
C LYS A 70 -8.30 -4.15 5.78
N GLN A 71 -7.26 -3.37 5.46
CA GLN A 71 -7.23 -2.45 4.32
C GLN A 71 -7.42 -3.18 2.98
N LEU A 72 -6.89 -4.40 2.86
CA LEU A 72 -7.12 -5.28 1.71
C LEU A 72 -8.50 -5.97 1.71
N GLY A 73 -9.34 -5.71 2.72
CA GLY A 73 -10.69 -6.26 2.81
C GLY A 73 -10.76 -7.75 3.17
N LEU A 74 -9.66 -8.39 3.57
CA LEU A 74 -9.61 -9.83 3.84
C LEU A 74 -10.58 -10.25 4.95
N HIS A 75 -10.85 -9.35 5.90
CA HIS A 75 -11.82 -9.53 6.99
C HIS A 75 -13.27 -9.74 6.52
N THR A 76 -13.61 -9.27 5.32
CA THR A 76 -14.96 -9.41 4.75
C THR A 76 -15.12 -10.67 3.91
N ILE A 77 -14.00 -11.24 3.44
CA ILE A 77 -13.98 -12.38 2.51
C ILE A 77 -13.92 -13.71 3.28
N VAL A 78 -13.29 -13.73 4.45
CA VAL A 78 -13.22 -14.92 5.32
C VAL A 78 -14.37 -14.92 6.33
N SER A 79 -14.69 -16.11 6.88
CA SER A 79 -15.71 -16.19 7.92
C SER A 79 -15.29 -15.42 9.18
N PRO A 80 -16.24 -14.76 9.90
CA PRO A 80 -15.94 -13.98 11.10
C PRO A 80 -15.12 -14.77 12.13
N GLU A 81 -15.49 -16.04 12.39
CA GLU A 81 -14.78 -16.91 13.34
C GLU A 81 -13.30 -17.12 12.97
N ARG A 82 -12.98 -17.19 11.67
CA ARG A 82 -11.58 -17.32 11.20
C ARG A 82 -10.83 -16.01 11.36
N TRP A 83 -11.49 -14.89 11.07
CA TRP A 83 -10.91 -13.56 11.25
C TRP A 83 -10.63 -13.26 12.73
N GLU A 84 -11.57 -13.56 13.61
CA GLU A 84 -11.44 -13.39 15.06
C GLU A 84 -10.28 -14.21 15.63
N ARG A 85 -10.11 -15.46 15.18
CA ARG A 85 -8.94 -16.28 15.58
C ARG A 85 -7.62 -15.73 15.08
N ALA A 86 -7.58 -15.18 13.86
CA ALA A 86 -6.37 -14.59 13.30
C ALA A 86 -5.96 -13.32 14.05
N CYS A 87 -6.94 -12.53 14.53
CA CYS A 87 -6.68 -11.31 15.31
C CYS A 87 -6.47 -11.59 16.81
N GLY A 88 -7.09 -12.62 17.36
CA GLY A 88 -7.11 -12.93 18.79
C GLY A 88 -5.86 -13.64 19.34
N SER A 89 -4.81 -13.83 18.53
CA SER A 89 -3.53 -14.40 18.98
C SER A 89 -2.54 -13.38 19.54
N GLU A 90 -2.93 -12.12 19.75
CA GLU A 90 -2.17 -11.21 20.61
C GLU A 90 -2.28 -11.65 22.08
N LYS A 91 -1.36 -12.50 22.53
CA LYS A 91 -1.06 -12.68 23.95
C LYS A 91 0.43 -12.90 24.16
#